data_AF-A0A2V9NAW3-F1
#
_entry.id   AF-A0A2V9NAW3-F1
#
_cell.length_a   1.000
_cell.length_b   1.000
_cell.length_c   1.000
_cell.angle_alpha   90.00
_cell.angle_beta   90.00
_cell.angle_gamma   90.00
#
_symmetry.space_group_name_H-M   'P 1'
#
loop_
_entity.id
_entity.type
_entity.pdbx_description
1 polymer ?
#
loop_
_entity_poly.entity_id
_entity_poly.type
_entity_poly.pdbx_seq_one_letter_code
_entity_poly.pdbx_strand_id
1 'polypeptide(L)' 'MDVERIIDDIEQLQEMFEAPDIRPLSASDISAANRRHDQMLAHSPWFKLWQNYGICCRSGSPVIQLPE' A
#
# COMPACT_ATOMS: atom_id res chain seq x y z
N MET A 1 20.57 -5.80 -37.08
CA MET A 1 19.78 -5.49 -35.88
C MET A 1 18.34 -5.69 -36.30
N ASP A 2 17.58 -6.52 -35.58
CA ASP A 2 16.21 -6.86 -35.94
C ASP A 2 15.27 -5.88 -35.23
N VAL A 3 14.71 -4.94 -36.00
CA VAL A 3 13.91 -3.83 -35.47
C VAL A 3 12.57 -4.32 -34.95
N GLU A 4 11.93 -5.25 -35.65
CA GLU A 4 10.63 -5.80 -35.25
C GLU A 4 10.74 -6.54 -33.92
N ARG A 5 11.80 -7.35 -33.76
CA ARG A 5 12.08 -8.01 -32.48
C ARG A 5 12.26 -7.02 -31.32
N ILE A 6 12.89 -5.87 -31.58
CA ILE A 6 13.08 -4.84 -30.53
C ILE A 6 11.75 -4.17 -30.17
N ILE A 7 10.87 -3.96 -31.15
CA ILE A 7 9.53 -3.41 -30.90
C ILE A 7 8.71 -4.39 -30.06
N ASP A 8 8.69 -5.67 -30.43
CA ASP A 8 8.00 -6.73 -29.68
C ASP A 8 8.50 -6.83 -28.22
N ASP A 9 9.82 -6.73 -28.01
CA ASP A 9 10.43 -6.77 -26.67
C ASP A 9 9.98 -5.56 -25.83
N ILE A 10 9.87 -4.37 -26.43
CA ILE A 10 9.41 -3.15 -25.75
C ILE A 10 7.93 -3.26 -25.39
N GLU A 11 7.09 -3.73 -26.32
CA GLU A 11 5.66 -3.90 -26.09
C GLU A 11 5.39 -4.91 -24.96
N GLN A 12 6.10 -6.04 -24.94
CA GLN A 12 5.98 -7.02 -23.85
C GLN A 12 6.39 -6.43 -22.49
N LEU A 13 7.43 -5.59 -22.45
CA LEU A 13 7.83 -4.92 -21.22
C LEU A 13 6.76 -3.92 -20.76
N GLN A 14 6.18 -3.15 -21.69
CA GLN A 14 5.11 -2.22 -21.36
C GLN A 14 3.89 -2.94 -20.80
N GLU A 15 3.45 -4.03 -21.43
CA GLU A 15 2.35 -4.85 -20.91
C GLU A 15 2.63 -5.38 -19.51
N MET A 16 3.85 -5.85 -19.24
CA MET A 16 4.24 -6.32 -17.92
C MET A 16 4.20 -5.21 -16.85
N PHE A 17 4.56 -3.97 -17.20
CA PHE A 17 4.51 -2.83 -16.28
C PHE A 17 3.10 -2.28 -16.05
N GLU A 18 2.20 -2.40 -17.03
CA GLU A 18 0.80 -2.01 -16.90
C GLU A 18 -0.04 -3.06 -16.17
N ALA A 19 0.42 -4.31 -16.13
CA ALA A 19 -0.25 -5.38 -15.40
C ALA A 19 -0.35 -5.05 -13.90
N PRO A 20 -1.52 -5.30 -13.27
CA PRO A 20 -1.67 -5.15 -11.83
C PRO A 20 -0.65 -6.01 -11.06
N ASP A 21 -0.02 -5.44 -10.03
CA ASP A 21 0.79 -6.24 -9.11
C ASP A 21 -0.13 -7.10 -8.24
N ILE A 22 -0.21 -8.39 -8.58
CA ILE A 22 -1.05 -9.37 -7.89
C ILE A 22 -0.30 -10.15 -6.80
N ARG A 23 0.96 -9.79 -6.50
CA ARG A 23 1.70 -10.47 -5.43
C ARG A 23 1.02 -10.22 -4.08
N PRO A 24 1.13 -11.15 -3.11
CA PRO A 24 0.69 -10.90 -1.75
C PRO A 24 1.40 -9.66 -1.18
N LEU A 25 0.64 -8.81 -0.50
CA LEU A 25 1.19 -7.60 0.11
C LEU A 25 2.22 -7.94 1.17
N SER A 26 3.42 -7.36 1.03
CA SER A 26 4.44 -7.42 2.07
C SER A 26 4.11 -6.45 3.21
N ALA A 27 4.82 -6.60 4.34
CA ALA A 27 4.73 -5.64 5.44
C ALA A 27 5.09 -4.20 5.01
N SER A 28 6.01 -4.06 4.06
CA SER A 28 6.39 -2.75 3.50
C SER A 28 5.25 -2.13 2.69
N ASP A 29 4.57 -2.94 1.86
CA ASP A 29 3.46 -2.47 1.03
C ASP A 29 2.30 -2.00 1.89
N ILE A 30 1.96 -2.78 2.93
CA ILE A 30 0.93 -2.41 3.92
C ILE A 30 1.33 -1.11 4.64
N SER A 31 2.59 -0.98 5.05
CA SER A 31 3.09 0.23 5.70
C SER A 31 2.99 1.45 4.77
N ALA A 32 3.33 1.31 3.49
CA ALA A 32 3.24 2.37 2.52
C ALA A 32 1.78 2.78 2.24
N ALA A 33 0.88 1.80 2.09
CA ALA A 33 -0.55 2.04 1.93
C ALA A 33 -1.14 2.79 3.13
N ASN A 34 -0.78 2.39 4.35
CA ASN A 34 -1.22 3.06 5.58
C ASN A 34 -0.72 4.51 5.63
N ARG A 35 0.57 4.77 5.32
CA ARG A 35 1.09 6.15 5.25
C ARG A 35 0.31 7.01 4.25
N ARG A 36 0.01 6.48 3.07
CA ARG A 36 -0.74 7.21 2.04
C ARG A 36 -2.17 7.51 2.51
N HIS A 37 -2.83 6.52 3.12
CA HIS A 37 -4.15 6.68 3.71
C HIS A 37 -4.16 7.78 4.78
N ASP A 38 -3.19 7.75 5.69
CA ASP A 38 -3.08 8.72 6.78
C ASP A 38 -2.86 10.13 6.25
N GLN A 39 -2.03 10.29 5.22
CA GLN A 39 -1.82 11.58 4.53
C GLN A 39 -3.10 12.09 3.88
N MET A 40 -3.84 11.23 3.19
CA MET A 40 -5.11 11.61 2.55
C MET A 40 -6.17 12.06 3.57
N LEU A 41 -6.21 11.42 4.74
CA LEU A 41 -7.20 11.72 5.77
C LEU A 41 -6.72 12.70 6.85
N ALA A 42 -5.50 13.23 6.75
CA ALA A 42 -4.91 14.11 7.75
C ALA A 42 -5.78 15.34 8.11
N HIS A 43 -6.62 15.79 7.19
CA HIS A 43 -7.53 16.93 7.39
C HIS A 43 -8.93 16.55 7.88
N SER A 44 -9.28 15.26 7.89
CA SER A 44 -10.59 14.77 8.32
C SER A 44 -10.75 14.93 9.84
N PRO A 45 -11.80 15.63 10.32
CA PRO A 45 -12.07 15.75 11.76
C PRO A 45 -12.27 14.38 12.43
N TRP A 46 -12.92 13.44 11.73
CA TRP A 46 -13.14 12.08 12.21
C TRP A 46 -11.84 11.29 12.34
N PHE A 47 -10.95 11.44 11.37
CA PHE A 47 -9.65 10.76 11.39
C PHE A 47 -8.79 11.25 12.56
N LYS A 48 -8.73 12.57 12.78
CA LYS A 48 -8.05 13.17 13.95
C LYS A 48 -8.64 12.66 15.27
N LEU A 49 -9.97 12.58 15.36
CA LEU A 49 -10.65 12.07 16.54
C LEU A 49 -10.23 10.61 16.82
N TRP A 50 -10.26 9.74 15.81
CA TRP A 50 -9.86 8.34 15.97
C TRP A 50 -8.39 8.16 16.32
N GLN A 51 -7.50 9.00 15.80
CA GLN A 51 -6.09 9.01 16.16
C GLN A 51 -5.90 9.35 17.65
N ASN A 52 -6.63 10.35 18.17
CA ASN A 52 -6.58 10.73 19.59
C ASN A 52 -7.02 9.59 20.53
N TYR A 53 -7.94 8.74 20.07
CA TYR A 53 -8.38 7.56 20.82
C TYR A 53 -7.55 6.29 20.55
N GLY A 54 -6.49 6.36 19.74
CA GLY A 54 -5.64 5.22 19.40
C GLY A 54 -6.35 4.14 18.57
N ILE A 55 -7.46 4.49 17.92
CA ILE A 55 -8.25 3.56 17.08
C ILE A 55 -7.57 3.38 15.72
N CYS A 56 -7.00 4.46 15.17
CA CYS A 56 -6.28 4.47 13.90
C CYS A 56 -4.77 4.75 14.10
N CYS A 57 -3.93 4.29 13.17
CA CYS A 57 -2.48 4.57 13.11
C CYS A 57 -1.69 4.15 14.37
N ARG A 58 -2.02 3.00 14.98
CA ARG A 58 -1.29 2.50 16.16
C ARG A 58 0.20 2.35 15.83
N SER A 59 1.06 2.85 16.72
CA SER A 59 2.51 2.72 16.62
C SER A 59 3.03 1.28 16.85
N GLY A 60 2.15 0.34 17.16
CA GLY A 60 2.46 -1.08 17.33
C GLY A 60 1.24 -1.98 17.15
N SER A 61 1.48 -3.28 17.02
CA SER A 61 0.42 -4.29 16.95
C SER A 61 -0.48 -4.21 18.18
N PRO A 62 -1.81 -4.37 18.05
CA PRO A 62 -2.69 -4.43 19.20
C PRO A 62 -2.28 -5.60 20.11
N VAL A 63 -1.99 -5.30 21.38
CA VAL A 63 -1.80 -6.34 22.39
C VAL A 63 -3.19 -6.85 22.75
N ILE A 64 -3.52 -8.04 22.27
CA ILE A 64 -4.75 -8.74 22.66
C ILE A 64 -4.50 -9.32 24.04
N GLN A 65 -5.05 -8.69 25.08
CA GLN A 65 -5.14 -9.31 26.40
C GLN A 65 -6.37 -10.23 26.40
N LEU A 66 -6.13 -11.54 26.39
CA LEU A 66 -7.18 -12.51 26.67
C LEU A 66 -7.49 -12.49 28.18
N PRO A 67 -8.77 -12.57 28.59
CA PRO A 67 -9.12 -12.81 29.98
C PRO A 67 -8.52 -14.14 30.44
N GLU A 68 -8.01 -14.19 31.68
CA GLU A 68 -7.69 -15.46 32.36
C GLU A 68 -8.91 -16.37 32.50
#